data_AF-A0A0R2JYV2-F1
#
_entry.id   AF-A0A0R2JYV2-F1
#
_cell.length_a   1.000
_cell.length_b   1.000
_cell.length_c   1.000
_cell.angle_alpha   90.00
_cell.angle_beta   90.00
_cell.angle_gamma   90.00
#
_symmetry.space_group_name_H-M   'P 1'
#
loop_
_entity.id
_entity.type
_entity.pdbx_description
1 polymer ?
#
loop_
_entity_poly.entity_id
_entity_poly.type
_entity_poly.pdbx_seq_one_letter_code
_entity_poly.pdbx_strand_id
1 'polypeptide(L)'
;MENLQQNHNRMTRFVQNSYQKLFSEPSLNGIEPQMPLFQVNSFLNQAINKNYTVAIQINANETIYETTGTLAKITDKRFILTNSHKNVTYLLGSADIRFIKKL
;
A
#
# COMPACT_ATOMS: atom_id res chain seq x y z
N MET A 1 -16.90 -8.45 -44.99
CA MET A 1 -16.99 -7.67 -43.74
C MET A 1 -16.19 -8.28 -42.58
N GLU A 2 -15.40 -9.34 -42.79
CA GLU A 2 -14.70 -10.06 -41.71
C GLU A 2 -13.40 -9.38 -41.22
N ASN A 3 -12.70 -8.66 -42.09
CA ASN A 3 -11.41 -8.02 -41.77
C ASN A 3 -11.53 -6.87 -40.74
N LEU A 4 -12.65 -6.14 -40.72
CA LEU A 4 -12.87 -5.03 -39.77
C LEU A 4 -13.09 -5.55 -38.35
N GLN A 5 -13.82 -6.66 -38.20
CA GLN A 5 -14.07 -7.28 -36.90
C GLN A 5 -12.81 -7.91 -36.30
N GLN A 6 -11.97 -8.54 -37.11
CA GLN A 6 -10.71 -9.12 -36.64
C GLN A 6 -9.71 -8.06 -36.15
N ASN A 7 -9.66 -6.89 -36.80
CA ASN A 7 -8.79 -5.79 -36.41
C ASN A 7 -9.25 -5.13 -35.10
N HIS A 8 -10.57 -4.91 -34.96
CA HIS A 8 -11.15 -4.40 -33.72
C HIS A 8 -10.87 -5.33 -32.53
N ASN A 9 -11.07 -6.63 -32.72
CA ASN A 9 -10.80 -7.64 -31.68
C ASN A 9 -9.31 -7.70 -31.28
N ARG A 10 -8.38 -7.43 -32.20
CA ARG A 10 -6.95 -7.35 -31.90
C ARG A 10 -6.60 -6.11 -31.09
N MET A 11 -7.17 -4.96 -31.44
CA MET A 11 -6.95 -3.70 -30.69
C MET A 11 -7.52 -3.78 -29.27
N THR A 12 -8.73 -4.30 -29.11
CA THR A 12 -9.34 -4.48 -27.78
C THR A 12 -8.50 -5.40 -26.90
N ARG A 13 -8.03 -6.53 -27.45
CA ARG A 13 -7.13 -7.44 -26.72
C ARG A 13 -5.80 -6.79 -26.37
N PHE A 14 -5.22 -6.00 -27.27
CA PHE A 14 -3.97 -5.29 -27.00
C PHE A 14 -4.11 -4.27 -25.88
N VAL A 15 -5.18 -3.47 -25.90
CA VAL A 15 -5.48 -2.48 -24.85
C VAL A 15 -5.75 -3.20 -23.53
N GLN A 16 -6.58 -4.24 -23.53
CA GLN A 16 -6.90 -5.03 -22.34
C GLN A 16 -5.65 -5.70 -21.74
N ASN A 17 -4.79 -6.30 -22.57
CA ASN A 17 -3.55 -6.92 -22.13
C ASN A 17 -2.54 -5.89 -21.63
N SER A 18 -2.51 -4.69 -22.21
CA SER A 18 -1.63 -3.61 -21.77
C SER A 18 -2.09 -3.04 -20.43
N TYR A 19 -3.40 -2.83 -20.28
CA TYR A 19 -4.00 -2.48 -18.99
C TYR A 19 -3.70 -3.56 -17.95
N GLN A 20 -3.98 -4.83 -18.26
CA GLN A 20 -3.62 -5.92 -17.36
C GLN A 20 -2.14 -5.86 -17.02
N LYS A 21 -1.21 -5.75 -17.96
CA LYS A 21 0.23 -5.70 -17.64
C LYS A 21 0.64 -4.51 -16.76
N LEU A 22 0.00 -3.36 -16.90
CA LEU A 22 0.27 -2.17 -16.07
C LEU A 22 -0.29 -2.31 -14.64
N PHE A 23 -1.37 -3.09 -14.47
CA PHE A 23 -2.07 -3.25 -13.20
C PHE A 23 -2.01 -4.68 -12.64
N SER A 24 -1.30 -5.60 -13.30
CA SER A 24 -1.03 -6.95 -12.82
C SER A 24 0.12 -6.83 -11.86
N GLU A 25 -0.20 -6.65 -10.60
CA GLU A 25 0.79 -6.74 -9.55
C GLU A 25 1.39 -8.15 -9.52
N PRO A 26 2.72 -8.26 -9.35
CA PRO A 26 3.32 -9.56 -9.08
C PRO A 26 2.62 -10.14 -7.85
N SER A 27 2.14 -11.39 -7.94
CA SER A 27 1.47 -12.07 -6.83
C SER A 27 2.49 -12.43 -5.75
N LEU A 28 2.96 -11.42 -5.05
CA LEU A 28 3.66 -11.54 -3.79
C LEU A 28 2.58 -11.71 -2.72
N ASN A 29 2.24 -12.96 -2.40
CA ASN A 29 1.23 -13.26 -1.38
C ASN A 29 1.54 -12.46 -0.09
N GLY A 30 0.63 -11.57 0.29
CA GLY A 30 0.75 -10.76 1.50
C GLY A 30 1.55 -9.45 1.36
N ILE A 31 2.07 -9.11 0.17
CA ILE A 31 2.68 -7.79 -0.09
C ILE A 31 1.73 -6.98 -0.94
N GLU A 32 1.25 -5.89 -0.36
CA GLU A 32 0.35 -4.96 -1.04
C GLU A 32 1.17 -4.09 -2.03
N PRO A 33 0.53 -3.55 -3.06
CA PRO A 33 1.14 -2.54 -3.92
C PRO A 33 1.58 -1.32 -3.11
N GLN A 34 2.62 -0.65 -3.60
CA GLN A 34 3.12 0.57 -2.99
C GLN A 34 2.03 1.65 -3.05
N MET A 35 1.53 2.03 -1.88
CA MET A 35 0.58 3.11 -1.74
C MET A 35 1.27 4.44 -2.08
N PRO A 36 0.62 5.33 -2.87
CA PRO A 36 1.13 6.67 -3.11
C PRO A 36 1.34 7.45 -1.81
N LEU A 37 2.43 8.20 -1.70
CA LEU A 37 2.82 8.90 -0.47
C LEU A 37 1.72 9.83 0.08
N PHE A 38 0.96 10.50 -0.80
CA PHE A 38 -0.15 11.35 -0.37
C PHE A 38 -1.29 10.55 0.28
N GLN A 39 -1.56 9.34 -0.19
CA GLN A 39 -2.55 8.44 0.40
C GLN A 39 -2.06 7.91 1.74
N VAL A 40 -0.78 7.51 1.84
CA VAL A 40 -0.15 7.11 3.11
C VAL A 40 -0.31 8.22 4.14
N ASN A 41 0.06 9.46 3.80
CA ASN A 41 -0.07 10.61 4.70
C ASN A 41 -1.53 10.86 5.12
N SER A 42 -2.48 10.75 4.19
CA SER A 42 -3.91 10.89 4.49
C SER A 42 -4.38 9.82 5.47
N PHE A 43 -4.02 8.55 5.25
CA PHE A 43 -4.37 7.45 6.14
C PHE A 43 -3.73 7.56 7.51
N LEU A 44 -2.45 7.94 7.58
CA LEU A 44 -1.74 8.19 8.85
C LEU A 44 -2.47 9.25 9.68
N ASN A 45 -2.80 10.39 9.08
CA ASN A 45 -3.54 11.46 9.76
C ASN A 45 -4.92 10.98 10.23
N GLN A 46 -5.64 10.24 9.39
CA GLN A 46 -6.94 9.70 9.76
C GLN A 46 -6.85 8.68 10.91
N ALA A 47 -5.85 7.78 10.88
CA ALA A 47 -5.62 6.77 11.91
C ALA A 47 -5.29 7.39 13.26
N ILE A 48 -4.45 8.44 13.27
CA ILE A 48 -4.08 9.17 14.48
C ILE A 48 -5.29 9.95 15.02
N ASN A 49 -5.99 10.69 14.17
CA ASN A 49 -7.13 11.51 14.59
C ASN A 49 -8.30 10.68 15.12
N LYS A 50 -8.54 9.49 14.54
CA LYS A 50 -9.62 8.59 14.93
C LYS A 50 -9.18 7.49 15.89
N ASN A 51 -7.90 7.46 16.25
CA ASN A 51 -7.29 6.51 17.18
C ASN A 51 -7.69 5.04 16.94
N TYR A 52 -7.62 4.58 15.68
CA TYR A 52 -7.90 3.18 15.34
C TYR A 52 -6.63 2.38 15.05
N THR A 53 -6.72 1.06 15.24
CA THR A 53 -5.64 0.13 14.94
C THR A 53 -5.47 -0.06 13.43
N VAL A 54 -4.22 -0.06 12.99
CA VAL A 54 -3.84 -0.23 11.58
C VAL A 54 -2.91 -1.42 11.38
N ALA A 55 -2.88 -1.95 10.18
CA ALA A 55 -1.78 -2.75 9.65
C ALA A 55 -0.93 -1.88 8.73
N ILE A 56 0.39 -1.93 8.89
CA ILE A 56 1.37 -1.17 8.11
C ILE A 56 2.38 -2.12 7.52
N GLN A 57 2.63 -1.99 6.23
CA GLN A 57 3.75 -2.62 5.55
C GLN A 57 4.90 -1.63 5.43
N ILE A 58 6.10 -2.05 5.82
CA ILE A 58 7.30 -1.21 5.91
C ILE A 58 8.35 -1.80 4.97
N ASN A 59 8.99 -0.93 4.19
CA ASN A 59 10.19 -1.30 3.43
C ASN A 59 11.39 -1.27 4.40
N ALA A 60 11.89 -2.43 4.80
CA ALA A 60 13.06 -2.54 5.67
C ALA A 60 14.20 -3.22 4.92
N ASN A 61 15.18 -2.42 4.51
CA ASN A 61 16.31 -2.83 3.68
C ASN A 61 15.85 -3.60 2.43
N GLU A 62 15.87 -4.94 2.49
CA GLU A 62 15.57 -5.85 1.37
C GLU A 62 14.32 -6.70 1.63
N THR A 63 13.61 -6.42 2.72
CA THR A 63 12.46 -7.21 3.19
C THR A 63 11.28 -6.30 3.50
N ILE A 64 10.08 -6.80 3.21
CA ILE A 64 8.83 -6.11 3.56
C ILE A 64 8.28 -6.78 4.80
N TYR A 65 8.05 -5.99 5.85
CA TYR A 65 7.43 -6.45 7.08
C TYR A 65 6.05 -5.84 7.23
N GLU A 66 5.08 -6.66 7.63
CA GLU A 66 3.79 -6.18 8.09
C GLU A 66 3.73 -6.21 9.62
N THR A 67 3.24 -5.13 10.20
CA THR A 67 2.99 -5.03 11.64
C THR A 67 1.69 -4.30 11.91
N THR A 68 1.11 -4.52 13.08
CA THR A 68 -0.15 -3.92 13.49
C THR A 68 0.03 -3.08 14.75
N GLY A 69 -0.82 -2.09 14.94
CA GLY A 69 -0.79 -1.28 16.15
C GLY A 69 -1.57 0.02 16.05
N THR A 70 -1.42 0.84 17.08
CA THR A 70 -2.00 2.19 17.15
C THR A 70 -0.92 3.22 16.86
N LEU A 71 -1.28 4.26 16.09
CA LEU A 71 -0.37 5.29 15.65
C LEU A 71 -0.40 6.52 16.55
N ALA A 72 0.78 7.10 16.79
CA ALA A 72 0.95 8.41 17.38
C ALA A 72 1.89 9.26 16.52
N LYS A 73 1.62 10.57 16.43
CA LYS A 73 2.46 11.52 15.71
C LYS A 73 3.60 12.01 16.60
N ILE A 74 4.83 12.02 16.09
CA ILE A 74 5.95 12.74 16.72
C ILE A 74 6.19 14.06 16.00
N THR A 75 6.32 14.01 14.67
CA THR A 75 6.44 15.18 13.80
C THR A 75 5.64 14.97 12.52
N ASP A 76 5.64 15.93 11.60
CA ASP A 76 4.90 15.82 10.34
C ASP A 76 5.28 14.61 9.47
N LYS A 77 6.50 14.07 9.66
CA LYS A 77 7.01 12.94 8.87
C LYS A 77 7.42 11.74 9.72
N ARG A 78 7.28 11.80 11.05
CA ARG A 78 7.68 10.72 11.96
C ARG A 78 6.55 10.31 12.87
N PHE A 79 6.37 9.00 12.99
CA PHE A 79 5.26 8.37 13.68
C PHE A 79 5.77 7.25 14.57
N ILE A 80 5.05 7.01 15.66
CA ILE A 80 5.22 5.83 16.50
C ILE A 80 4.08 4.87 16.18
N LEU A 81 4.39 3.60 15.95
CA LEU A 81 3.42 2.52 15.95
C LEU A 81 3.64 1.66 17.19
N THR A 82 2.65 1.61 18.07
CA THR A 82 2.70 0.79 19.28
C THR A 82 1.84 -0.45 19.10
N ASN A 83 2.44 -1.62 19.27
CA ASN A 83 1.73 -2.89 19.33
C ASN A 83 1.64 -3.37 20.79
N SER A 84 0.48 -3.15 21.42
CA SER A 84 0.25 -3.51 22.82
C SER A 84 0.31 -5.02 23.09
N HIS A 85 0.11 -5.87 22.08
CA HIS A 85 0.16 -7.32 22.25
C HIS A 85 1.59 -7.87 22.27
N LYS A 86 2.51 -7.21 21.55
CA LYS A 86 3.90 -7.66 21.40
C LYS A 86 4.89 -6.83 22.22
N ASN A 87 4.45 -5.76 22.90
CA ASN A 87 5.30 -4.78 23.58
C ASN A 87 6.39 -4.21 22.66
N VAL A 88 6.07 -4.04 21.36
CA VAL A 88 6.99 -3.48 20.37
C VAL A 88 6.52 -2.09 19.97
N THR A 89 7.48 -1.17 19.90
CA THR A 89 7.28 0.21 19.47
C THR A 89 8.17 0.46 18.26
N TYR A 90 7.56 0.82 17.13
CA TYR A 90 8.28 1.17 15.91
C TYR A 90 8.33 2.67 15.75
N LEU A 91 9.51 3.19 15.38
CA LEU A 91 9.67 4.56 14.90
C LEU A 91 9.71 4.54 13.37
N LEU A 92 8.74 5.18 12.73
CA LEU A 92 8.51 5.12 11.29
C LEU A 92 8.54 6.50 10.65
N GLY A 93 9.23 6.64 9.53
CA GLY A 93 9.04 7.75 8.60
C GLY A 93 7.89 7.47 7.63
N SER A 94 7.21 8.50 7.13
CA SER A 94 6.19 8.30 6.09
C SER A 94 6.74 7.71 4.78
N ALA A 95 8.01 7.94 4.47
CA ALA A 95 8.69 7.37 3.31
C ALA A 95 9.02 5.87 3.46
N ASP A 96 9.11 5.38 4.69
CA ASP A 96 9.42 3.98 4.98
C ASP A 96 8.17 3.08 4.86
N ILE A 97 6.99 3.72 4.89
CA ILE A 97 5.70 3.04 4.85
C ILE A 97 5.32 2.76 3.39
N ARG A 98 5.25 1.46 3.07
CA ARG A 98 4.80 0.95 1.78
C ARG A 98 3.29 1.04 1.62
N PHE A 99 2.57 0.62 2.65
CA PHE A 99 1.12 0.48 2.62
C PHE A 99 0.56 0.58 4.03
N ILE A 100 -0.67 1.09 4.15
CA ILE A 100 -1.39 1.21 5.42
C ILE A 100 -2.86 0.89 5.21
N LYS A 101 -3.44 0.06 6.09
CA LYS A 101 -4.88 -0.21 6.11
C LYS A 101 -5.43 -0.20 7.53
N LYS A 102 -6.69 0.19 7.64
CA LYS A 102 -7.46 0.02 8.87
C LYS A 102 -7.75 -1.48 9.09
N LEU A 103 -7.66 -1.93 10.34
CA LEU A 103 -8.15 -3.23 10.79
C LEU A 103 -9.64 -3.19 11.17
#